data_AF-A0A7C4GS25-F1
#
_entry.id   AF-A0A7C4GS25-F1
#
_cell.length_a   1.000
_cell.length_b   1.000
_cell.length_c   1.000
_cell.angle_alpha   90.00
_cell.angle_beta   90.00
_cell.angle_gamma   90.00
#
_symmetry.space_group_name_H-M   'P 1'
#
loop_
_entity.id
_entity.type
_entity.pdbx_description
1 polymer ?
#
loop_
_entity_poly.entity_id
_entity_poly.type
_entity_poly.pdbx_seq_one_letter_code
_entity_poly.pdbx_strand_id
1 'polypeptide(L)'
;MIQMKPPLIIALLISTMSIMLIKYAPATLAAATILGFQPEFPTPIIGTVFNVNVTIFNVTNLNRWQISISFNPKIINCISITIPTENIFMGYSIIFPQPIINNKSGQLIAF
;
A
#
# COMPACT_ATOMS: atom_id res chain seq x y z
N MET A 1 38.62 -45.27 -10.83
CA MET A 1 38.17 -44.76 -9.51
C MET A 1 38.83 -43.40 -9.29
N ILE A 2 38.13 -42.31 -9.60
CA ILE A 2 38.71 -40.94 -9.54
C ILE A 2 38.68 -40.49 -8.08
N GLN A 3 39.85 -40.38 -7.45
CA GLN A 3 40.01 -39.85 -6.09
C GLN A 3 39.80 -38.34 -6.13
N MET A 4 38.70 -37.86 -5.56
CA MET A 4 38.38 -36.43 -5.53
C MET A 4 39.24 -35.75 -4.46
N LYS A 5 39.95 -34.66 -4.83
CA LYS A 5 40.90 -33.99 -3.93
C LYS A 5 40.17 -33.35 -2.72
N PRO A 6 40.73 -33.44 -1.49
CA PRO A 6 40.13 -32.87 -0.27
C PRO A 6 39.59 -31.42 -0.38
N PRO A 7 40.29 -30.45 -1.03
CA PRO A 7 39.76 -29.09 -1.17
C PRO A 7 38.47 -29.00 -2.00
N LEU A 8 38.26 -29.94 -2.94
CA LEU A 8 37.09 -29.96 -3.81
C LEU A 8 35.85 -30.47 -3.06
N ILE A 9 36.05 -31.38 -2.10
CA ILE A 9 35.01 -31.89 -1.19
C ILE A 9 34.57 -30.79 -0.20
N ILE A 10 35.53 -30.03 0.34
CA ILE A 10 35.26 -28.93 1.28
C ILE A 10 34.48 -27.80 0.58
N ALA A 11 34.86 -27.42 -0.63
CA ALA A 11 34.14 -26.42 -1.41
C ALA A 11 32.68 -26.83 -1.70
N LEU A 12 32.45 -28.12 -1.98
CA LEU A 12 31.11 -28.65 -2.22
C LEU A 12 30.25 -28.61 -0.95
N LEU A 13 30.83 -28.94 0.22
CA LEU A 13 30.14 -28.88 1.52
C LEU A 13 29.78 -27.45 1.93
N ILE A 14 30.65 -26.48 1.68
CA ILE A 14 30.38 -25.07 1.98
C ILE A 14 29.26 -24.53 1.08
N SER A 15 29.29 -24.90 -0.21
CA SER A 15 28.24 -24.54 -1.17
C SER A 15 26.87 -25.10 -0.75
N THR A 16 26.80 -26.37 -0.35
CA THR A 16 25.53 -26.99 0.08
C THR A 16 25.03 -26.44 1.42
N MET A 17 25.91 -26.11 2.38
CA MET A 17 25.53 -25.42 3.61
C MET A 17 24.95 -24.02 3.32
N SER A 18 25.56 -23.29 2.39
CA SER A 18 25.13 -21.94 2.01
C SER A 18 23.73 -21.96 1.38
N ILE A 19 23.43 -22.97 0.55
CA ILE A 19 22.10 -23.13 -0.08
C ILE A 19 21.03 -23.51 0.95
N MET A 20 21.37 -24.29 1.98
CA MET A 20 20.45 -24.65 3.05
C MET A 20 20.04 -23.42 3.88
N LEU A 21 20.97 -22.52 4.21
CA LEU A 21 20.68 -21.27 4.94
C LEU A 21 19.62 -20.40 4.25
N ILE A 22 19.58 -20.37 2.91
CA ILE A 22 18.60 -19.60 2.13
C ILE A 22 17.19 -20.17 2.26
N LYS A 23 17.04 -21.50 2.43
CA LYS A 23 15.73 -22.17 2.63
C LYS A 23 15.13 -21.96 4.01
N TYR A 24 15.96 -21.63 5.01
CA TYR A 24 15.52 -21.37 6.38
C TYR A 24 15.38 -19.88 6.69
N ALA A 25 15.54 -19.01 5.71
CA ALA A 25 15.16 -17.61 5.87
C ALA A 25 13.65 -17.58 6.24
N PRO A 26 13.26 -16.98 7.37
CA PRO A 26 11.86 -16.90 7.73
C PRO A 26 11.14 -16.10 6.65
N ALA A 27 10.24 -16.75 5.92
CA ALA A 27 9.25 -16.05 5.12
C ALA A 27 8.31 -15.34 6.12
N THR A 28 8.54 -14.07 6.38
CA THR A 28 7.59 -13.26 7.14
C THR A 28 6.33 -13.14 6.29
N LEU A 29 5.25 -13.77 6.73
CA LEU A 29 3.93 -13.54 6.16
C LEU A 29 3.63 -12.04 6.33
N ALA A 30 3.66 -11.29 5.23
CA ALA A 30 3.21 -9.90 5.24
C ALA A 30 1.72 -9.90 5.59
N ALA A 31 1.34 -9.10 6.58
CA ALA A 31 -0.07 -8.87 6.86
C ALA A 31 -0.75 -8.32 5.59
N ALA A 32 -2.02 -8.67 5.39
CA ALA A 32 -2.77 -8.15 4.25
C ALA A 32 -2.81 -6.61 4.32
N THR A 33 -2.54 -5.97 3.19
CA THR A 33 -2.76 -4.53 3.01
C THR A 33 -4.25 -4.25 3.10
N ILE A 34 -4.63 -3.31 3.95
CA ILE A 34 -6.04 -2.94 4.18
C ILE A 34 -6.23 -1.49 3.78
N LEU A 35 -7.25 -1.24 2.96
CA LEU A 35 -7.77 0.10 2.67
C LEU A 35 -8.96 0.37 3.59
N GLY A 36 -8.91 1.45 4.34
CA GLY A 36 -9.95 1.86 5.30
C GLY A 36 -10.57 3.20 4.94
N PHE A 37 -11.85 3.36 5.29
CA PHE A 37 -12.61 4.60 5.17
C PHE A 37 -13.12 5.00 6.54
N GLN A 38 -12.94 6.26 6.92
CA GLN A 38 -13.41 6.78 8.20
C GLN A 38 -14.19 8.09 8.01
N PRO A 39 -15.46 8.15 8.45
CA PRO A 39 -16.25 7.03 8.97
C PRO A 39 -16.60 6.02 7.86
N GLU A 40 -16.74 4.75 8.22
CA GLU A 40 -17.18 3.70 7.29
C GLU A 40 -18.66 3.87 6.92
N PHE A 41 -19.48 4.27 7.90
CA PHE A 41 -20.90 4.54 7.73
C PHE A 41 -21.20 5.99 8.17
N PRO A 42 -20.92 7.00 7.32
CA PRO A 42 -21.22 8.39 7.62
C PRO A 42 -22.74 8.60 7.74
N THR A 43 -23.17 9.30 8.78
CA THR A 43 -24.56 9.78 8.98
C THR A 43 -24.63 11.31 8.96
N PRO A 44 -24.22 11.96 7.86
CA PRO A 44 -24.18 13.41 7.78
C PRO A 44 -25.58 13.99 7.71
N ILE A 45 -25.71 15.24 8.15
CA ILE A 45 -26.95 16.00 8.00
C ILE A 45 -27.03 16.49 6.55
N ILE A 46 -28.21 16.40 5.93
CA ILE A 46 -28.43 16.86 4.55
C ILE A 46 -28.04 18.34 4.44
N GLY A 47 -27.29 18.68 3.39
CA GLY A 47 -26.81 20.04 3.13
C GLY A 47 -25.54 20.43 3.89
N THR A 48 -24.98 19.53 4.71
CA THR A 48 -23.70 19.77 5.40
C THR A 48 -22.53 19.14 4.67
N VAL A 49 -21.34 19.69 4.92
CA VAL A 49 -20.07 19.11 4.48
C VAL A 49 -19.55 18.16 5.56
N PHE A 50 -19.05 17.02 5.14
CA PHE A 50 -18.38 16.05 6.00
C PHE A 50 -17.13 15.52 5.32
N ASN A 51 -16.19 15.01 6.11
CA ASN A 51 -14.93 14.46 5.62
C ASN A 51 -14.96 12.94 5.69
N VAL A 52 -14.43 12.29 4.66
CA VAL A 52 -14.13 10.86 4.65
C VAL A 52 -12.63 10.71 4.51
N ASN A 53 -11.99 10.21 5.56
CA ASN A 53 -10.58 9.90 5.57
C ASN A 53 -10.36 8.55 4.91
N VAL A 54 -9.38 8.47 4.01
CA VAL A 54 -8.94 7.22 3.38
C VAL A 54 -7.59 6.87 3.96
N THR A 55 -7.50 5.68 4.52
CA THR A 55 -6.30 5.19 5.22
C THR A 55 -5.84 3.87 4.62
N ILE A 56 -4.53 3.62 4.64
CA ILE A 56 -3.96 2.35 4.22
C ILE A 56 -3.11 1.79 5.34
N PHE A 57 -3.29 0.51 5.65
CA PHE A 57 -2.64 -0.18 6.76
C PHE A 57 -1.81 -1.37 6.25
N ASN A 58 -0.82 -1.76 7.07
CA ASN A 58 0.04 -2.93 6.84
C ASN A 58 0.81 -2.91 5.51
N VAL A 59 1.26 -1.73 5.07
CA VAL A 59 2.06 -1.61 3.85
C VAL A 59 3.54 -1.58 4.18
N THR A 60 4.30 -2.45 3.52
CA THR A 60 5.77 -2.46 3.61
C THR A 60 6.34 -1.77 2.37
N ASN A 61 7.31 -0.87 2.56
CA ASN A 61 8.02 -0.16 1.48
C ASN A 61 7.10 0.60 0.50
N LEU A 62 6.05 1.26 1.02
CA LEU A 62 5.15 2.08 0.19
C LEU A 62 5.87 3.32 -0.34
N ASN A 63 5.91 3.47 -1.66
CA ASN A 63 6.51 4.63 -2.33
C ASN A 63 5.46 5.57 -2.94
N ARG A 64 4.40 5.02 -3.51
CA ARG A 64 3.31 5.71 -4.20
C ARG A 64 2.03 4.90 -4.05
N TRP A 65 0.90 5.58 -4.10
CA TRP A 65 -0.41 4.93 -4.21
C TRP A 65 -1.31 5.76 -5.12
N GLN A 66 -2.42 5.17 -5.55
CA GLN A 66 -3.47 5.85 -6.30
C GLN A 66 -4.78 5.19 -5.89
N ILE A 67 -5.83 5.98 -5.68
CA ILE A 67 -7.15 5.50 -5.34
C ILE A 67 -8.16 5.92 -6.41
N SER A 68 -9.11 5.03 -6.66
CA SER A 68 -10.30 5.30 -7.47
C SER A 68 -11.52 4.96 -6.62
N ILE A 69 -12.40 5.94 -6.39
CA ILE A 69 -13.56 5.80 -5.52
C ILE A 69 -14.81 6.11 -6.35
N SER A 70 -15.84 5.27 -6.18
CA SER A 70 -17.18 5.52 -6.69
C SER A 70 -18.12 5.95 -5.55
N PHE A 71 -19.05 6.84 -5.85
CA PHE A 71 -20.10 7.28 -4.94
C PHE A 71 -21.40 7.53 -5.72
N ASN A 72 -22.53 7.63 -5.02
CA ASN A 72 -23.79 7.97 -5.67
C ASN A 72 -23.91 9.50 -5.86
N PRO A 73 -23.84 10.02 -7.10
CA PRO A 73 -23.84 11.46 -7.36
C PRO A 73 -25.20 12.13 -7.09
N LYS A 74 -26.27 11.35 -6.91
CA LYS A 74 -27.59 11.87 -6.51
C LYS A 74 -27.68 12.15 -5.01
N ILE A 75 -26.74 11.64 -4.21
CA ILE A 75 -26.75 11.74 -2.74
C ILE A 75 -25.61 12.62 -2.26
N ILE A 76 -24.40 12.45 -2.83
CA ILE A 76 -23.18 13.12 -2.39
C ILE A 76 -22.60 13.92 -3.55
N ASN A 77 -22.11 15.13 -3.25
CA ASN A 77 -21.30 15.94 -4.14
C ASN A 77 -19.90 16.11 -3.53
N CYS A 78 -18.88 15.58 -4.21
CA CYS A 78 -17.50 15.73 -3.79
C CYS A 78 -16.98 17.12 -4.15
N ILE A 79 -16.52 17.87 -3.14
CA ILE A 79 -16.07 19.26 -3.28
C ILE A 79 -14.56 19.40 -3.42
N SER A 80 -13.79 18.55 -2.74
CA SER A 80 -12.33 18.62 -2.70
C SER A 80 -11.73 17.32 -2.20
N ILE A 81 -10.49 17.05 -2.61
CA ILE A 81 -9.64 15.97 -2.09
C ILE A 81 -8.34 16.62 -1.62
N THR A 82 -7.90 16.28 -0.42
CA THR A 82 -6.70 16.85 0.20
C THR A 82 -5.88 15.74 0.86
N ILE A 83 -4.58 15.96 0.95
CA ILE A 83 -3.68 15.15 1.79
C ILE A 83 -3.52 15.91 3.12
N PRO A 84 -3.82 15.29 4.27
CA PRO A 84 -3.61 15.93 5.57
C PRO A 84 -2.11 16.17 5.82
N THR A 85 -1.78 17.16 6.65
CA THR A 85 -0.39 17.43 7.06
C THR A 85 0.25 16.19 7.68
N GLU A 86 -0.50 15.51 8.55
CA GLU A 86 -0.14 14.22 9.13
C GLU A 86 -0.56 13.08 8.20
N ASN A 87 0.35 12.60 7.36
CA ASN A 87 0.11 11.51 6.43
C ASN A 87 1.27 10.50 6.37
N ILE A 88 1.07 9.38 5.67
CA ILE A 88 2.02 8.26 5.55
C ILE A 88 3.35 8.61 4.85
N PHE A 89 3.42 9.75 4.18
CA PHE A 89 4.61 10.27 3.50
C PHE A 89 5.24 11.47 4.23
N MET A 90 4.87 11.72 5.49
CA MET A 90 5.48 12.78 6.28
C MET A 90 7.02 12.65 6.28
N GLY A 91 7.70 13.77 6.08
CA GLY A 91 9.17 13.83 6.01
C GLY A 91 9.74 13.53 4.63
N TYR A 92 8.89 13.18 3.65
CA TYR A 92 9.30 12.95 2.26
C TYR A 92 8.67 13.97 1.32
N SER A 93 9.34 14.22 0.19
CA SER A 93 8.76 15.00 -0.91
C SER A 93 7.71 14.17 -1.64
N ILE A 94 6.48 14.67 -1.67
CA ILE A 94 5.36 14.04 -2.37
C ILE A 94 5.04 14.76 -3.67
N ILE A 95 4.60 13.99 -4.68
CA ILE A 95 3.98 14.53 -5.89
C ILE A 95 2.47 14.28 -5.73
N PHE A 96 1.69 15.36 -5.68
CA PHE A 96 0.24 15.28 -5.62
C PHE A 96 -0.36 16.00 -6.83
N PRO A 97 -0.52 15.30 -7.98
CA PRO A 97 -1.20 15.84 -9.14
C PRO A 97 -2.64 16.22 -8.79
N GLN A 98 -3.23 17.14 -9.56
CA GLN A 98 -4.61 17.56 -9.35
C GLN A 98 -5.56 16.36 -9.42
N PRO A 99 -6.36 16.09 -8.38
CA PRO A 99 -7.33 15.01 -8.39
C PRO A 99 -8.43 15.23 -9.42
N ILE A 100 -8.96 14.14 -9.97
CA ILE A 100 -10.08 14.17 -10.92
C ILE A 100 -11.35 13.87 -10.14
N ILE A 101 -12.32 14.77 -10.17
CA ILE A 101 -13.65 14.59 -9.55
C ILE A 101 -14.71 14.68 -10.65
N ASN A 102 -15.52 13.64 -10.79
CA ASN A 102 -16.67 13.60 -11.69
C ASN A 102 -17.96 13.39 -10.89
N ASN A 103 -18.57 14.49 -10.45
CA ASN A 103 -19.86 14.48 -9.75
C ASN A 103 -21.04 14.13 -10.67
N LYS A 104 -20.84 13.97 -11.98
CA LYS A 104 -21.90 13.49 -12.89
C LYS A 104 -21.93 11.96 -12.97
N SER A 105 -20.76 11.32 -13.03
CA SER A 105 -20.64 9.85 -13.03
C SER A 105 -20.46 9.25 -11.64
N GLY A 106 -20.24 10.05 -10.60
CA GLY A 106 -20.03 9.58 -9.24
C GLY A 106 -18.68 8.89 -9.06
N GLN A 107 -17.62 9.46 -9.64
CA GLN A 107 -16.28 8.87 -9.63
C GLN A 107 -15.23 9.92 -9.28
N LEU A 108 -14.16 9.48 -8.61
CA LEU A 108 -12.98 10.30 -8.36
C LEU A 108 -11.69 9.46 -8.43
N ILE A 109 -10.58 10.13 -8.76
CA ILE A 109 -9.22 9.55 -8.80
C ILE A 109 -8.25 10.51 -8.11
N ALA A 110 -7.40 9.98 -7.23
CA ALA A 110 -6.36 10.72 -6.51
C ALA A 110 -5.08 9.88 -6.33
N PHE A 111 -3.95 10.55 -6.10
CA PHE A 111 -2.58 9.99 -5.99
C PHE A 111 -1.99 10.23 -4.59
#